data_AF-A6KGJ7-F1
#
_entry.id   AF-A6KGJ7-F1
#
_cell.length_a   1.000
_cell.length_b   1.000
_cell.length_c   1.000
_cell.angle_alpha   90.00
_cell.angle_beta   90.00
_cell.angle_gamma   90.00
#
_symmetry.space_group_name_H-M   'P 1'
#
loop_
_entity.id
_entity.type
_entity.pdbx_description
1 polymer ?
#
loop_
_entity_poly.entity_id
_entity_poly.type
_entity_poly.pdbx_seq_one_letter_code
_entity_poly.pdbx_strand_id
1 'polypeptide(L)'
;MNSAFAHLPQGVLWTCKDSHWPEDVRLAPNVKIVDWIPQSDLLAHPRIHLFVTHGGLNSINEAIQHGVPMVGITVFGDQPENMV
;
A
#
# COMPACT_ATOMS: atom_id res chain seq x y z
N MET A 1 11.35 -5.36 -0.40
CA MET A 1 10.33 -4.63 -1.17
C MET A 1 10.85 -3.33 -1.77
N ASN A 2 11.59 -2.47 -1.05
CA ASN A 2 12.19 -1.24 -1.63
C ASN A 2 12.94 -1.48 -2.96
N SER A 3 13.83 -2.46 -3.00
CA SER A 3 14.55 -2.85 -4.22
C SER A 3 13.63 -3.35 -5.34
N ALA A 4 12.55 -4.06 -5.02
CA ALA A 4 11.58 -4.51 -6.02
C ALA A 4 10.81 -3.31 -6.61
N PHE A 5 10.33 -2.40 -5.76
CA PHE A 5 9.62 -1.20 -6.18
C PHE A 5 10.49 -0.20 -6.95
N ALA A 6 11.81 -0.21 -6.74
CA ALA A 6 12.74 0.63 -7.51
C ALA A 6 12.69 0.36 -9.03
N HIS A 7 12.25 -0.83 -9.44
CA HIS A 7 12.12 -1.20 -10.86
C HIS A 7 10.78 -0.78 -11.48
N LEU A 8 9.85 -0.26 -10.68
CA LEU A 8 8.55 0.20 -11.16
C LEU A 8 8.65 1.63 -11.69
N PRO A 9 8.02 1.95 -12.84
CA PRO A 9 7.93 3.32 -13.32
C PRO A 9 6.97 4.19 -12.48
N GLN A 10 6.11 3.59 -11.67
CA GLN A 10 5.17 4.29 -10.80
C GLN A 10 5.84 4.81 -9.52
N GLY A 11 5.30 5.91 -9.00
CA GLY A 11 5.57 6.32 -7.62
C GLY A 11 4.86 5.39 -6.64
N VAL A 12 5.55 5.03 -5.54
CA VAL A 12 5.04 4.17 -4.48
C VAL A 12 4.94 4.97 -3.19
N LEU A 13 3.73 5.08 -2.68
CA LEU A 13 3.48 5.54 -1.31
C LEU A 13 3.43 4.31 -0.41
N TRP A 14 4.28 4.29 0.62
CA TRP A 14 4.32 3.21 1.58
C TRP A 14 3.99 3.76 2.96
N THR A 15 2.89 3.30 3.54
CA THR A 15 2.50 3.64 4.91
C THR A 15 3.33 2.87 5.94
N CYS A 16 4.22 3.56 6.65
CA CYS A 16 5.06 2.98 7.71
C CYS A 16 5.51 4.12 8.62
N LYS A 17 5.63 3.87 9.93
CA LYS A 17 6.28 4.84 10.82
C LYS A 17 7.74 4.97 10.43
N ASP A 18 8.25 6.19 10.28
CA ASP A 18 9.67 6.45 9.99
C ASP A 18 10.59 5.75 11.01
N SER A 19 10.17 5.66 12.28
CA SER A 19 10.91 4.97 13.35
C SER A 19 11.06 3.46 13.15
N HIS A 20 10.27 2.84 12.26
CA HIS A 20 10.37 1.42 11.93
C HIS A 20 11.18 1.17 10.65
N TRP A 21 11.58 2.22 9.94
CA TRP A 21 12.41 2.09 8.75
C TRP A 21 13.89 1.88 9.15
N PRO A 22 14.59 0.88 8.59
CA PRO A 22 16.01 0.69 8.89
C PRO A 22 16.85 1.88 8.39
N GLU A 23 17.68 2.45 9.27
CA GLU A 23 18.53 3.61 8.95
C GLU A 23 19.56 3.32 7.83
N ASP A 24 19.96 2.05 7.69
CA ASP A 24 20.92 1.58 6.69
C ASP A 24 20.30 1.35 5.31
N VAL A 25 18.97 1.42 5.19
CA VAL A 25 18.26 1.21 3.92
C VAL A 25 17.93 2.53 3.25
N ARG A 26 18.65 2.84 2.16
CA ARG A 26 18.33 4.00 1.30
C ARG A 26 17.08 3.74 0.45
N LEU A 27 16.08 4.61 0.58
CA LEU A 27 14.86 4.57 -0.22
C LEU A 27 15.15 4.80 -1.71
N ALA A 28 14.45 4.05 -2.55
CA ALA A 28 14.47 4.27 -3.99
C ALA A 28 13.82 5.64 -4.33
N PRO A 29 14.24 6.32 -5.41
CA PRO A 29 13.75 7.67 -5.73
C PRO A 29 12.24 7.78 -5.95
N ASN A 30 11.59 6.67 -6.33
CA ASN A 30 10.15 6.58 -6.57
C ASN A 30 9.36 6.11 -5.35
N VAL A 31 10.01 5.78 -4.22
CA VAL A 31 9.35 5.30 -3.01
C VAL A 31 9.36 6.40 -1.95
N LYS A 32 8.20 6.70 -1.36
CA LYS A 32 8.05 7.62 -0.25
C LYS A 32 7.38 6.93 0.93
N ILE A 33 8.02 7.00 2.09
CA ILE A 33 7.42 6.59 3.36
C ILE A 33 6.50 7.69 3.86
N VAL A 34 5.34 7.29 4.37
CA VAL A 34 4.37 8.17 5.01
C VAL A 34 3.88 7.50 6.28
N ASP A 35 3.89 8.20 7.42
CA ASP A 35 3.42 7.62 8.68
C ASP A 35 1.92 7.28 8.63
N TRP A 36 1.12 8.20 8.07
CA TRP A 36 -0.32 8.07 7.93
C TRP A 36 -0.84 8.99 6.81
N ILE A 37 -1.92 8.57 6.15
CA ILE A 37 -2.60 9.31 5.10
C ILE A 37 -4.09 8.90 5.06
N PRO A 38 -5.04 9.79 4.72
CA PRO A 38 -6.44 9.40 4.55
C PRO A 38 -6.59 8.41 3.39
N GLN A 39 -6.74 7.12 3.70
CA GLN A 39 -6.72 6.01 2.73
C GLN A 39 -7.84 6.14 1.69
N SER A 40 -9.09 6.39 2.11
CA SER A 40 -10.21 6.52 1.18
C SER A 40 -10.02 7.68 0.19
N ASP A 41 -9.57 8.85 0.66
CA ASP A 41 -9.27 9.99 -0.22
C ASP A 41 -8.11 9.69 -1.17
N LEU A 42 -7.11 8.94 -0.70
CA LEU A 42 -6.01 8.48 -1.54
C LEU A 42 -6.53 7.55 -2.64
N LEU A 43 -7.35 6.57 -2.30
CA LEU A 43 -7.94 5.62 -3.24
C LEU A 43 -8.87 6.31 -4.26
N ALA A 44 -9.51 7.42 -3.88
CA ALA A 44 -10.29 8.25 -4.80
C ALA A 44 -9.42 9.06 -5.79
N HIS A 45 -8.10 9.17 -5.56
CA HIS A 45 -7.24 9.97 -6.43
C HIS A 45 -7.00 9.25 -7.77
N PRO A 46 -7.18 9.91 -8.94
CA PRO A 46 -7.07 9.29 -10.28
C PRO A 46 -5.68 8.76 -10.67
N ARG A 47 -4.67 8.93 -9.82
CA ARG A 47 -3.29 8.43 -10.06
C ARG A 47 -2.99 7.17 -9.26
N ILE A 48 -3.92 6.71 -8.43
CA ILE A 48 -3.79 5.42 -7.77
C ILE A 48 -4.22 4.35 -8.76
N HIS A 49 -3.25 3.52 -9.13
CA HIS A 49 -3.44 2.43 -10.08
C HIS A 49 -3.52 1.07 -9.43
N LEU A 50 -3.02 0.94 -8.19
CA LEU A 50 -2.96 -0.32 -7.47
C LEU A 50 -2.89 -0.05 -5.97
N PHE A 51 -3.60 -0.86 -5.18
CA PHE A 51 -3.52 -0.85 -3.74
C PHE A 51 -2.96 -2.17 -3.20
N VAL A 52 -1.79 -2.11 -2.56
CA VAL A 52 -1.23 -3.27 -1.85
C VAL A 52 -1.76 -3.24 -0.42
N THR A 53 -2.50 -4.27 -0.02
CA THR A 53 -3.22 -4.29 1.24
C THR A 53 -3.02 -5.61 1.98
N HIS A 54 -3.17 -5.57 3.30
CA HIS A 54 -3.17 -6.77 4.13
C HIS A 54 -4.48 -7.56 4.04
N GLY A 55 -5.50 -7.06 3.34
CA GLY A 55 -6.78 -7.77 3.18
C GLY A 55 -7.76 -7.55 4.34
N GLY A 56 -7.60 -6.49 5.13
CA GLY A 56 -8.61 -6.10 6.10
C GLY A 56 -9.91 -5.66 5.40
N LEU A 57 -11.06 -6.10 5.92
CA LEU A 57 -12.37 -5.89 5.29
C LEU A 57 -12.67 -4.41 4.95
N ASN A 58 -12.30 -3.49 5.84
CA ASN A 58 -12.48 -2.04 5.58
C ASN A 58 -11.63 -1.56 4.39
N SER A 59 -10.35 -1.95 4.34
CA SER A 59 -9.46 -1.59 3.23
C SER A 59 -9.95 -2.16 1.90
N ILE A 60 -10.48 -3.38 1.91
CA ILE A 60 -11.09 -4.01 0.73
C ILE A 60 -12.32 -3.22 0.27
N ASN A 61 -13.23 -2.90 1.20
CA ASN A 61 -14.44 -2.15 0.86
C ASN A 61 -14.12 -0.78 0.28
N GLU A 62 -13.18 -0.04 0.85
CA GLU A 62 -12.75 1.26 0.31
C GLU A 62 -12.15 1.14 -1.11
N ALA A 63 -11.33 0.11 -1.35
CA ALA A 63 -10.76 -0.13 -2.68
C ALA A 63 -11.83 -0.48 -3.73
N ILE A 64 -12.81 -1.30 -3.35
CA ILE A 64 -13.96 -1.64 -4.20
C ILE A 64 -14.79 -0.40 -4.50
N GLN A 65 -15.07 0.43 -3.48
CA GLN A 65 -15.83 1.67 -3.63
C GLN A 65 -15.21 2.63 -4.64
N HIS A 66 -13.88 2.71 -4.68
CA HIS A 66 -13.15 3.58 -5.61
C HIS A 66 -12.68 2.88 -6.89
N GLY A 67 -13.01 1.59 -7.07
CA GLY A 67 -12.64 0.82 -8.27
C GLY A 67 -11.13 0.59 -8.44
N VAL A 68 -10.37 0.57 -7.34
CA VAL A 68 -8.92 0.39 -7.37
C VAL A 68 -8.57 -1.11 -7.25
N PRO A 69 -7.80 -1.68 -8.19
CA PRO A 69 -7.39 -3.07 -8.09
C PRO A 69 -6.43 -3.30 -6.92
N MET A 70 -6.44 -4.50 -6.35
CA MET A 70 -5.69 -4.84 -5.14
C MET A 70 -4.68 -5.96 -5.34
N VAL A 71 -3.59 -5.92 -4.56
CA VAL A 71 -2.69 -7.06 -4.29
C VAL A 71 -2.70 -7.33 -2.79
N GLY A 72 -3.06 -8.56 -2.41
CA GLY A 72 -3.12 -8.99 -1.01
C GLY A 72 -1.78 -9.50 -0.50
N ILE A 73 -1.31 -8.95 0.62
CA ILE A 73 -0.21 -9.49 1.43
C ILE A 73 -0.75 -9.72 2.83
N THR A 74 -1.44 -10.84 3.00
CA THR A 74 -2.22 -11.16 4.20
C THR A 74 -1.30 -11.44 5.37
N VAL A 75 -1.66 -10.96 6.56
CA VAL A 75 -0.83 -11.07 7.77
C VAL A 75 -1.47 -12.00 8.81
N PHE A 76 -2.73 -11.79 9.19
CA PHE A 76 -3.40 -12.60 10.23
C PHE A 76 -4.93 -12.51 10.20
N GLY A 77 -5.62 -13.37 10.95
CA GLY A 77 -7.07 -13.31 11.10
C GLY A 77 -7.82 -13.74 9.84
N ASP A 78 -8.89 -13.03 9.53
CA ASP A 78 -9.80 -13.23 8.38
C ASP A 78 -9.19 -12.77 7.03
N GLN A 79 -8.03 -12.12 7.06
CA GLN A 79 -7.38 -11.53 5.89
C GLN A 79 -7.15 -12.50 4.71
N PRO A 80 -6.69 -13.75 4.92
CA PRO A 80 -6.54 -14.71 3.83
C PRO A 80 -7.86 -15.05 3.14
N GLU A 81 -8.94 -15.15 3.91
CA GLU A 81 -10.27 -15.52 3.42
C GLU A 81 -10.93 -14.37 2.66
N ASN A 82 -10.65 -13.13 3.06
CA ASN A 82 -11.14 -11.94 2.37
C ASN A 82 -10.50 -11.72 0.97
N MET A 83 -9.36 -12.36 0.70
CA MET A 83 -8.56 -12.15 -0.53
C MET A 83 -8.66 -13.35 -1.51
N VAL A 84 -9.70 -14.17 -1.40
CA VAL A 84 -9.99 -15.34 -2.26
C VAL A 84 -10.85 -14.98 -3.45
#